data_AF-G9XMB7-F1
#
_entry.id   AF-G9XMB7-F1
#
_cell.length_a   1.000
_cell.length_b   1.000
_cell.length_c   1.000
_cell.angle_alpha   90.00
_cell.angle_beta   90.00
_cell.angle_gamma   90.00
#
_symmetry.space_group_name_H-M   'P 1'
#
loop_
_entity.id
_entity.type
_entity.pdbx_description
1 polymer ?
#
loop_
_entity_poly.entity_id
_entity_poly.type
_entity_poly.pdbx_seq_one_letter_code
_entity_poly.pdbx_strand_id
1 'polypeptide(L)'
;MNKKIAIPTEGEKVNAHFGRSQAFTLFLIEEGKVSGQERIDTADFQHQHEGIAQLLKSKGVETVICGGIGPGAITGLENAGIEVLRGANGPALEAAQAYAAGTFVSTNAVCNHSHDHDHHGHGHDHDHHHHH
;
A
#
# COMPACT_ATOMS: atom_id res chain seq x y z
N MET A 1 1.06 -8.91 15.66
CA MET A 1 0.72 -7.66 14.94
C MET A 1 -0.38 -8.00 13.97
N ASN A 2 -1.57 -7.44 14.16
CA ASN A 2 -2.73 -7.69 13.31
C ASN A 2 -2.78 -6.56 12.30
N LYS A 3 -2.62 -6.88 11.01
CA LYS A 3 -2.68 -5.90 9.94
C LYS A 3 -4.01 -6.00 9.22
N LYS A 4 -4.59 -4.87 8.84
CA LYS A 4 -5.78 -4.84 7.99
C LYS A 4 -5.47 -4.13 6.69
N ILE A 5 -5.70 -4.83 5.60
CA ILE A 5 -5.53 -4.30 4.26
C ILE A 5 -6.87 -4.21 3.55
N ALA A 6 -7.06 -3.21 2.69
CA ALA A 6 -8.24 -3.10 1.84
C ALA A 6 -7.87 -3.18 0.36
N ILE A 7 -8.62 -3.98 -0.39
CA ILE A 7 -8.39 -4.22 -1.80
C ILE A 7 -9.68 -3.93 -2.57
N PRO A 8 -9.70 -3.01 -3.55
CA PRO A 8 -10.84 -2.85 -4.42
C PRO A 8 -10.98 -4.08 -5.30
N THR A 9 -12.14 -4.73 -5.27
CA THR A 9 -12.38 -5.97 -6.01
C THR A 9 -13.56 -5.84 -6.96
N GLU A 10 -13.37 -6.32 -8.19
CA GLU A 10 -14.42 -6.51 -9.18
C GLU A 10 -14.64 -8.02 -9.36
N GLY A 11 -15.68 -8.54 -8.70
CA GLY A 11 -15.85 -9.97 -8.51
C GLY A 11 -14.69 -10.57 -7.69
N GLU A 12 -13.84 -11.34 -8.36
CA GLU A 12 -12.71 -12.08 -7.75
C GLU A 12 -11.35 -11.41 -8.02
N LYS A 13 -11.32 -10.37 -8.86
CA LYS A 13 -10.08 -9.73 -9.33
C LYS A 13 -9.90 -8.35 -8.71
N VAL A 14 -8.64 -7.94 -8.57
CA VAL A 14 -8.27 -6.56 -8.17
C VAL A 14 -8.76 -5.59 -9.25
N ASN A 15 -9.45 -4.54 -8.82
CA ASN A 15 -9.87 -3.47 -9.73
C ASN A 15 -8.75 -2.42 -9.87
N ALA A 16 -8.49 -2.00 -11.10
CA ALA A 16 -7.53 -0.95 -11.42
C ALA A 16 -8.09 0.47 -11.20
N HIS A 17 -9.36 0.63 -10.85
CA HIS A 17 -10.01 1.91 -10.64
C HIS A 17 -10.62 2.03 -9.24
N PHE A 18 -9.80 2.39 -8.24
CA PHE A 18 -10.25 2.63 -6.86
C PHE A 18 -11.52 3.50 -6.76
N GLY A 19 -11.54 4.66 -7.43
CA GLY A 19 -12.66 5.62 -7.34
C GLY A 19 -13.95 5.22 -8.08
N ARG A 20 -13.90 4.16 -8.90
CA ARG A 20 -15.07 3.61 -9.61
C ARG A 20 -15.47 2.24 -9.06
N SER A 21 -14.72 1.72 -8.10
CA SER A 21 -14.95 0.41 -7.53
C SER A 21 -16.15 0.48 -6.59
N GLN A 22 -17.11 -0.42 -6.81
CA GLN A 22 -18.35 -0.48 -6.04
C GLN A 22 -18.24 -1.43 -4.84
N ALA A 23 -17.11 -2.11 -4.70
CA ALA A 23 -16.84 -3.00 -3.60
C ALA A 23 -15.35 -3.05 -3.25
N PHE A 24 -15.11 -3.28 -1.97
CA PHE A 24 -13.80 -3.48 -1.38
C PHE A 24 -13.80 -4.74 -0.53
N THR A 25 -12.72 -5.50 -0.61
CA THR A 25 -12.47 -6.63 0.26
C THR A 25 -11.39 -6.24 1.26
N LEU A 26 -11.76 -6.19 2.52
CA LEU A 26 -10.88 -6.04 3.66
C LEU A 26 -10.28 -7.41 3.97
N PHE A 27 -8.97 -7.51 4.10
CA PHE A 27 -8.30 -8.71 4.55
C PHE A 27 -7.64 -8.44 5.91
N LEU A 28 -7.90 -9.33 6.85
CA LEU A 28 -7.25 -9.35 8.16
C LEU A 28 -6.06 -10.31 8.09
N ILE A 29 -4.88 -9.80 8.43
CA ILE A 29 -3.64 -10.57 8.48
C ILE A 29 -3.22 -10.72 9.93
N GLU A 30 -3.10 -11.96 10.37
CA GLU A 30 -2.63 -12.35 11.69
C GLU A 30 -1.45 -13.30 11.51
N GLU A 31 -0.33 -13.02 12.20
CA GLU A 31 0.88 -13.86 12.15
C GLU A 31 1.40 -14.16 10.72
N GLY A 32 1.27 -13.19 9.80
CA GLY A 32 1.69 -13.34 8.41
C GLY A 32 0.78 -14.22 7.56
N LYS A 33 -0.45 -14.49 8.02
CA LYS A 33 -1.47 -15.24 7.27
C LYS A 33 -2.78 -14.48 7.21
N VAL A 34 -3.51 -14.64 6.11
CA VAL A 34 -4.88 -14.13 6.00
C VAL A 34 -5.77 -14.92 6.97
N SER A 35 -6.20 -14.27 8.04
CA SER A 35 -7.09 -14.84 9.05
C SER A 35 -8.56 -14.69 8.66
N GLY A 36 -8.87 -13.64 7.91
CA GLY A 36 -10.23 -13.42 7.42
C GLY A 36 -10.29 -12.40 6.30
N GLN A 37 -11.42 -12.40 5.61
CA GLN A 37 -11.76 -11.38 4.63
C GLN A 37 -13.20 -10.91 4.85
N GLU A 38 -13.43 -9.60 4.78
CA GLU A 38 -14.73 -8.96 4.85
C GLU A 38 -14.95 -8.15 3.57
N ARG A 39 -15.97 -8.49 2.80
CA ARG A 39 -16.37 -7.68 1.65
C ARG A 39 -17.32 -6.58 2.12
N ILE A 40 -17.02 -5.35 1.75
CA ILE A 40 -17.88 -4.19 1.93
C ILE A 40 -18.28 -3.64 0.57
N ASP A 41 -19.56 -3.40 0.39
CA ASP A 41 -20.09 -2.74 -0.80
C ASP A 41 -20.08 -1.24 -0.56
N THR A 42 -19.36 -0.51 -1.40
CA THR A 42 -19.23 0.96 -1.38
C THR A 42 -20.06 1.60 -2.48
N ALA A 43 -21.04 0.87 -3.02
CA ALA A 43 -21.97 1.38 -4.03
C ALA A 43 -22.71 2.65 -3.56
N ASP A 44 -23.07 2.72 -2.27
CA ASP A 44 -23.66 3.91 -1.64
C ASP A 44 -22.67 5.08 -1.45
N PHE A 45 -21.36 4.81 -1.45
CA PHE A 45 -20.30 5.81 -1.33
C PHE A 45 -19.72 6.22 -2.71
N GLN A 46 -20.43 5.93 -3.81
CA GLN A 46 -20.02 6.35 -5.15
C GLN A 46 -19.72 7.86 -5.16
N HIS A 47 -18.51 8.21 -5.62
CA HIS A 47 -17.95 9.57 -5.67
C HIS A 47 -17.48 10.19 -4.33
N GLN A 48 -17.61 9.49 -3.20
CA GLN A 48 -17.11 9.96 -1.89
C GLN A 48 -15.74 9.36 -1.55
N HIS A 49 -14.69 9.82 -2.23
CA HIS A 49 -13.31 9.39 -2.00
C HIS A 49 -12.88 9.57 -0.54
N GLU A 50 -13.22 10.71 0.06
CA GLU A 50 -12.92 11.02 1.47
C GLU A 50 -13.73 10.17 2.45
N GLY A 51 -14.99 9.87 2.10
CA GLY A 51 -15.86 9.00 2.91
C GLY A 51 -15.33 7.57 2.97
N ILE A 52 -14.87 7.03 1.84
CA ILE A 52 -14.24 5.71 1.78
C ILE A 52 -12.94 5.70 2.60
N ALA A 53 -12.10 6.73 2.47
CA ALA A 53 -10.85 6.83 3.26
C ALA A 53 -11.12 6.83 4.77
N GLN A 54 -12.09 7.63 5.25
CA GLN A 54 -12.48 7.63 6.66
C GLN A 54 -13.11 6.30 7.11
N LEU A 55 -13.93 5.67 6.26
CA LEU A 55 -14.55 4.38 6.58
C LEU A 55 -13.47 3.29 6.77
N LEU A 56 -12.50 3.23 5.85
CA LEU A 56 -11.37 2.31 5.96
C LEU A 56 -10.55 2.60 7.21
N LYS A 57 -10.27 3.88 7.51
CA LYS A 57 -9.58 4.27 8.74
C LYS A 57 -10.35 3.84 9.99
N SER A 58 -11.67 4.04 10.01
CA SER A 58 -12.54 3.64 11.12
C SER A 58 -12.59 2.12 11.32
N LYS A 59 -12.49 1.35 10.24
CA LYS A 59 -12.34 -0.12 10.26
C LYS A 59 -10.97 -0.59 10.74
N GLY A 60 -10.01 0.33 10.91
CA GLY A 60 -8.63 0.07 11.32
C GLY A 60 -7.75 -0.41 10.17
N VAL A 61 -8.07 -0.06 8.93
CA VAL A 61 -7.22 -0.36 7.77
C VAL A 61 -6.01 0.56 7.80
N GLU A 62 -4.84 -0.05 7.68
CA GLU A 62 -3.55 0.65 7.60
C GLU A 62 -3.01 0.73 6.18
N THR A 63 -3.39 -0.23 5.32
CA THR A 63 -2.84 -0.34 3.95
C THR A 63 -3.95 -0.61 2.94
N VAL A 64 -3.88 0.03 1.77
CA VAL A 64 -4.76 -0.22 0.63
C VAL A 64 -3.92 -0.75 -0.52
N ILE A 65 -4.30 -1.91 -1.07
CA ILE A 65 -3.63 -2.51 -2.23
C ILE A 65 -4.55 -2.41 -3.44
N CYS A 66 -4.09 -1.79 -4.52
CA CYS A 66 -4.88 -1.60 -5.74
C CYS A 66 -4.03 -1.73 -7.00
N GLY A 67 -4.68 -2.04 -8.14
CA GLY A 67 -3.98 -2.08 -9.42
C GLY A 67 -3.64 -0.69 -9.94
N GLY A 68 -4.61 0.22 -9.85
CA GLY A 68 -4.48 1.62 -10.23
C GLY A 68 -5.29 2.52 -9.29
N ILE A 69 -4.71 3.68 -9.00
CA ILE A 69 -5.33 4.70 -8.15
C ILE A 69 -4.93 6.07 -8.68
N GLY A 70 -5.92 6.97 -8.74
CA GLY A 70 -5.72 8.34 -9.17
C GLY A 70 -5.06 9.19 -8.07
N PRO A 71 -4.31 10.24 -8.43
CA PRO A 71 -3.56 11.08 -7.48
C PRO A 71 -4.46 11.68 -6.39
N GLY A 72 -5.69 12.10 -6.72
CA GLY A 72 -6.63 12.65 -5.73
C GLY A 72 -7.06 11.66 -4.64
N ALA A 73 -7.17 10.37 -4.98
CA ALA A 73 -7.51 9.33 -4.00
C ALA A 73 -6.30 8.95 -3.13
N ILE A 74 -5.09 8.94 -3.71
CA ILE A 74 -3.85 8.75 -2.95
C ILE A 74 -3.73 9.82 -1.87
N THR A 75 -3.85 11.10 -2.25
CA THR A 75 -3.75 12.21 -1.29
C THR A 75 -4.78 12.09 -0.16
N GLY A 76 -6.02 11.70 -0.45
CA GLY A 76 -7.04 11.49 0.58
C GLY A 76 -6.71 10.36 1.55
N LEU A 77 -6.17 9.25 1.06
CA LEU A 77 -5.76 8.11 1.88
C LEU A 77 -4.50 8.41 2.70
N GLU A 78 -3.49 9.04 2.09
CA GLU A 78 -2.26 9.46 2.77
C GLU A 78 -2.56 10.48 3.87
N ASN A 79 -3.47 11.43 3.62
CA ASN A 79 -3.90 12.40 4.63
C ASN A 79 -4.67 11.73 5.79
N ALA A 80 -5.36 10.61 5.54
CA ALA A 80 -5.93 9.76 6.58
C ALA A 80 -4.88 8.88 7.30
N GLY A 81 -3.61 8.91 6.86
CA GLY A 81 -2.54 8.05 7.36
C GLY A 81 -2.77 6.58 6.99
N ILE A 82 -3.24 6.32 5.77
CA ILE A 82 -3.40 4.99 5.18
C ILE A 82 -2.35 4.86 4.07
N GLU A 83 -1.58 3.78 4.11
CA GLU A 83 -0.54 3.50 3.13
C GLU A 83 -1.15 2.92 1.84
N VAL A 84 -0.71 3.38 0.69
CA VAL A 84 -1.27 2.96 -0.60
C VAL A 84 -0.23 2.21 -1.43
N LEU A 85 -0.53 0.95 -1.70
CA LEU A 85 0.27 0.06 -2.53
C LEU A 85 -0.40 -0.11 -3.90
N ARG A 86 0.40 0.14 -4.94
CA ARG A 86 -0.03 0.13 -6.34
C ARG A 86 0.63 -1.04 -7.08
N GLY A 87 0.04 -1.45 -8.20
CA GLY A 87 0.60 -2.50 -9.06
C GLY A 87 0.10 -3.92 -8.77
N ALA A 88 -0.93 -4.08 -7.93
CA ALA A 88 -1.58 -5.37 -7.78
C ALA A 88 -2.40 -5.72 -9.03
N ASN A 89 -2.13 -6.88 -9.63
CA ASN A 89 -2.84 -7.38 -10.80
C ASN A 89 -3.23 -8.83 -10.55
N GLY A 90 -4.41 -9.23 -11.02
CA GLY A 90 -4.92 -10.59 -10.84
C GLY A 90 -5.90 -10.72 -9.66
N PRO A 91 -6.00 -11.90 -9.03
CA PRO A 91 -6.98 -12.16 -7.97
C PRO A 91 -6.61 -11.44 -6.67
N ALA A 92 -7.62 -10.88 -6.01
CA ALA A 92 -7.42 -10.10 -4.78
C ALA A 92 -6.80 -10.92 -3.65
N LEU A 93 -7.12 -12.21 -3.60
CA LEU A 93 -6.58 -13.15 -2.63
C LEU A 93 -5.06 -13.32 -2.79
N GLU A 94 -4.54 -13.45 -4.01
CA GLU A 94 -3.10 -13.58 -4.23
C GLU A 94 -2.34 -12.33 -3.78
N ALA A 95 -2.89 -11.14 -4.04
CA ALA A 95 -2.30 -9.89 -3.57
C ALA A 95 -2.25 -9.83 -2.04
N ALA A 96 -3.34 -10.23 -1.37
CA ALA A 96 -3.38 -10.31 0.09
C ALA A 96 -2.40 -11.33 0.66
N GLN A 97 -2.27 -12.51 0.03
CA GLN A 97 -1.33 -13.56 0.42
C GLN A 97 0.13 -13.12 0.23
N ALA A 98 0.46 -12.50 -0.90
CA ALA A 98 1.79 -11.97 -1.16
C ALA A 98 2.16 -10.88 -0.14
N TYR A 99 1.20 -10.02 0.24
CA TYR A 99 1.43 -9.01 1.26
C TYR A 99 1.61 -9.65 2.65
N ALA A 100 0.81 -10.66 2.99
CA ALA A 100 0.94 -11.42 4.23
C ALA A 100 2.31 -12.13 4.33
N ALA A 101 2.82 -12.64 3.20
CA ALA A 101 4.13 -13.25 3.09
C ALA A 101 5.29 -12.23 3.05
N GLY A 102 5.01 -10.93 2.92
CA GLY A 102 6.03 -9.89 2.76
C GLY A 102 6.75 -9.91 1.40
N THR A 103 6.23 -10.65 0.42
CA THR A 103 6.82 -10.77 -0.94
C THR A 103 6.15 -9.84 -1.95
N PHE A 104 5.10 -9.11 -1.54
CA PHE A 104 4.39 -8.20 -2.41
C PHE A 104 5.26 -7.00 -2.79
N VAL A 105 5.54 -6.86 -4.09
CA VAL A 105 6.28 -5.71 -4.65
C VAL A 105 5.28 -4.64 -5.06
N SER A 106 5.20 -3.57 -4.29
CA SER A 106 4.40 -2.40 -4.65
C SER A 106 5.17 -1.51 -5.62
N THR A 107 4.48 -0.97 -6.62
CA THR A 107 5.07 0.03 -7.53
C THR A 107 5.21 1.42 -6.87
N ASN A 108 4.69 1.57 -5.64
CA ASN A 108 4.83 2.77 -4.82
C ASN A 108 5.88 2.62 -3.70
N ALA A 109 6.76 1.61 -3.77
CA ALA A 109 7.97 1.64 -2.97
C ALA A 109 8.81 2.84 -3.44
N VAL A 110 8.45 4.04 -2.94
CA VAL A 110 9.43 5.06 -2.64
C VAL A 110 10.36 4.32 -1.71
N CYS A 111 11.47 3.85 -2.26
CA CYS A 111 12.54 3.26 -1.49
C CYS A 111 12.94 4.33 -0.49
N ASN A 112 12.33 4.32 0.70
CA ASN A 112 12.95 4.83 1.90
C ASN A 112 14.06 3.82 2.21
N HIS A 113 15.06 3.80 1.34
CA HIS A 113 16.40 3.42 1.70
C HIS A 113 16.81 4.53 2.67
N SER A 114 16.35 4.39 3.93
CA SER A 114 17.12 4.85 5.06
C SER A 114 18.48 4.23 4.84
N HIS A 115 19.36 5.01 4.23
CA HIS A 115 20.79 4.81 4.33
C HIS A 115 21.12 5.16 5.78
N ASP A 116 20.67 4.29 6.68
CA ASP A 116 21.23 4.10 7.99
C ASP A 116 22.61 3.47 7.73
N HIS A 117 23.55 4.33 7.41
CA HIS A 117 24.96 4.05 7.61
C HIS A 117 25.43 5.03 8.68
N ASP A 118 25.03 4.67 9.89
CA ASP A 118 25.74 4.92 11.12
C ASP A 118 27.25 4.68 10.93
N HIS A 119 28.03 5.68 11.34
CA HIS A 119 29.41 5.64 11.84
C HIS A 119 30.52 4.91 11.06
N HIS A 120 31.49 5.71 10.58
CA HIS A 120 32.94 5.64 10.81
C HIS A 120 33.62 6.45 9.68
N GLY A 121 34.14 7.66 9.90
CA GLY A 121 35.29 7.90 10.75
C GLY A 121 36.58 7.77 9.94
N HIS A 122 37.01 8.84 9.28
CA HIS A 122 38.39 9.36 9.23
C HIS A 122 38.59 10.25 8.01
N GLY A 123 38.82 11.54 8.26
CA GLY A 123 39.62 12.35 7.36
C GLY A 123 41.05 11.86 7.38
N HIS A 124 41.65 11.72 6.20
CA HIS A 124 43.08 11.82 6.01
C HIS A 124 43.37 12.51 4.67
N ASP A 125 44.26 13.48 4.79
CA ASP A 125 44.86 14.42 3.86
C ASP A 125 45.90 13.74 2.93
N HIS A 126 46.36 14.47 1.89
CA HIS A 126 47.50 14.19 0.96
C HIS A 126 47.25 13.17 -0.18
N ASP A 127 47.76 13.28 -1.42
CA ASP A 127 48.83 14.08 -2.04
C ASP A 127 48.68 14.12 -3.58
N HIS A 128 49.43 15.02 -4.21
CA HIS A 128 49.61 15.34 -5.62
C HIS A 128 49.98 14.18 -6.59
N HIS A 129 49.65 14.34 -7.88
CA HIS A 129 50.51 14.07 -9.09
C HIS A 129 49.68 14.27 -10.38
N HIS A 130 49.73 15.43 -11.04
CA HIS A 130 50.60 15.80 -12.18
C HIS A 130 50.33 15.04 -13.50
N HIS A 131 49.67 15.71 -14.45
CA HIS A 131 49.80 15.42 -15.89
C HIS A 131 49.44 16.66 -16.74
N HIS A 132 50.38 17.59 -16.87
CA HIS A 132 50.77 18.21 -18.15
C HIS A 132 52.06 19.02 -17.98
#